data_AF-A0A8J6UN38-F1
#
_entry.id   AF-A0A8J6UN38-F1
#
_cell.length_a   1.000
_cell.length_b   1.000
_cell.length_c   1.000
_cell.angle_alpha   90.00
_cell.angle_beta   90.00
_cell.angle_gamma   90.00
#
_symmetry.space_group_name_H-M   'P 1'
#
loop_
_entity.id
_entity.type
_entity.pdbx_description
1 polymer ?
#
loop_
_entity_poly.entity_id
_entity_poly.type
_entity_poly.pdbx_seq_one_letter_code
_entity_poly.pdbx_strand_id
1 'polypeptide(L)'
;MTLGEVKQALGPETSFKVESPYIVDFDAIAVQQGKETLFYILYPAVTQLGDTDKFEILLTDNPQFQTAEGVGPGMALQQAETIYGQATLSYHTANESREYVKFAQQPADRIHFRPQTQDKAQFAGIYPSPAQEYNETQAFAPDAAIKTVEILCPAQNCLKP
;
A
#
# COMPACT_ATOMS: atom_id res chain seq x y z
N MET A 1 -14.42 6.26 -8.93
CA MET A 1 -15.43 5.96 -7.92
C MET A 1 -15.42 7.07 -6.89
N THR A 2 -16.58 7.51 -6.38
CA THR A 2 -16.68 8.46 -5.27
C THR A 2 -16.82 7.72 -3.93
N LEU A 3 -16.62 8.42 -2.81
CA LEU A 3 -16.83 7.84 -1.48
C LEU A 3 -18.28 7.34 -1.29
N GLY A 4 -19.28 8.08 -1.78
CA GLY A 4 -20.69 7.68 -1.73
C GLY A 4 -20.98 6.39 -2.51
N GLU A 5 -20.37 6.23 -3.68
CA GLU A 5 -20.49 5.00 -4.48
C GLU A 5 -19.89 3.79 -3.74
N VAL A 6 -18.74 3.96 -3.07
CA VAL A 6 -18.15 2.90 -2.24
C VAL A 6 -19.08 2.52 -1.08
N LYS A 7 -19.59 3.52 -0.34
CA LYS A 7 -20.52 3.31 0.77
C LYS A 7 -21.76 2.52 0.33
N GLN A 8 -22.31 2.86 -0.84
CA GLN A 8 -23.44 2.14 -1.40
C GLN A 8 -23.08 0.70 -1.79
N ALA A 9 -21.91 0.49 -2.40
CA ALA A 9 -21.47 -0.84 -2.85
C ALA A 9 -21.18 -1.81 -1.68
N LEU A 10 -20.60 -1.31 -0.58
CA LEU A 10 -20.23 -2.14 0.58
C LEU A 10 -21.38 -2.36 1.56
N GLY A 11 -22.48 -1.61 1.42
CA GLY A 11 -23.70 -1.82 2.19
C GLY A 11 -23.62 -1.35 3.66
N PRO A 12 -24.74 -1.48 4.39
CA PRO A 12 -24.93 -0.84 5.70
C PRO A 12 -24.13 -1.48 6.85
N GLU A 13 -23.63 -2.70 6.68
CA GLU A 13 -22.80 -3.40 7.68
C GLU A 13 -21.35 -2.90 7.70
N THR A 14 -20.99 -2.02 6.76
CA THR A 14 -19.63 -1.46 6.63
C THR A 14 -19.58 -0.09 7.29
N SER A 15 -18.62 0.11 8.20
CA SER A 15 -18.37 1.39 8.84
C SER A 15 -17.20 2.13 8.17
N PHE A 16 -17.26 3.46 8.22
CA PHE A 16 -16.28 4.37 7.61
C PHE A 16 -15.80 5.32 8.69
N LYS A 17 -14.62 5.04 9.23
CA LYS A 17 -14.05 5.79 10.36
C LYS A 17 -12.86 6.61 9.90
N VAL A 18 -12.92 7.91 10.13
CA VAL A 18 -11.78 8.80 9.88
C VAL A 18 -10.67 8.52 10.89
N GLU A 19 -9.45 8.39 10.38
CA GLU A 19 -8.19 8.32 11.12
C GLU A 19 -7.32 9.51 10.69
N SER A 20 -7.10 10.43 11.63
CA SER A 20 -6.36 11.67 11.38
C SER A 20 -5.52 12.02 12.63
N PRO A 21 -4.18 12.16 12.49
CA PRO A 21 -3.39 11.84 11.30
C PRO A 21 -3.29 10.33 11.07
N TYR A 22 -3.06 9.89 9.82
CA TYR A 22 -2.76 8.48 9.50
C TYR A 22 -1.28 8.27 9.15
N ILE A 23 -0.79 8.93 8.10
CA ILE A 23 0.63 9.08 7.78
C ILE A 23 0.91 10.57 7.50
N VAL A 24 2.17 11.00 7.49
CA VAL A 24 2.55 12.43 7.56
C VAL A 24 1.71 13.33 6.63
N ASP A 25 1.61 12.97 5.35
CA ASP A 25 0.88 13.74 4.34
C ASP A 25 -0.58 13.31 4.12
N PHE A 26 -1.07 12.26 4.80
CA PHE A 26 -2.40 11.70 4.55
C PHE A 26 -3.20 11.42 5.82
N ASP A 27 -4.48 11.78 5.76
CA ASP A 27 -5.50 11.19 6.61
C ASP A 27 -6.07 9.94 5.91
N ALA A 28 -6.80 9.12 6.66
CA ALA A 28 -7.42 7.92 6.12
C ALA A 28 -8.88 7.78 6.54
N ILE A 29 -9.70 7.14 5.69
CA ILE A 29 -10.95 6.53 6.11
C ILE A 29 -10.71 5.03 6.21
N ALA A 30 -10.69 4.50 7.43
CA ALA A 30 -10.72 3.06 7.67
C ALA A 30 -12.10 2.52 7.30
N VAL A 31 -12.14 1.62 6.32
CA VAL A 31 -13.34 0.92 5.88
C VAL A 31 -13.37 -0.43 6.59
N GLN A 32 -14.37 -0.64 7.45
CA GLN A 32 -14.38 -1.78 8.38
C GLN A 32 -15.67 -2.58 8.29
N GLN A 33 -15.56 -3.90 8.46
CA GLN A 33 -16.69 -4.78 8.72
C GLN A 33 -16.49 -5.44 10.09
N GLY A 34 -17.41 -5.15 11.01
CA GLY A 34 -17.24 -5.52 12.42
C GLY A 34 -16.00 -4.88 13.03
N LYS A 35 -15.02 -5.69 13.44
CA LYS A 35 -13.75 -5.24 14.04
C LYS A 35 -12.58 -5.26 13.06
N GLU A 36 -12.79 -5.77 11.86
CA GLU A 36 -11.74 -5.94 10.86
C GLU A 36 -11.72 -4.74 9.93
N THR A 37 -10.55 -4.11 9.79
CA THR A 37 -10.34 -3.13 8.73
C THR A 37 -10.10 -3.88 7.43
N LEU A 38 -10.90 -3.57 6.41
CA LEU A 38 -10.78 -4.15 5.08
C LEU A 38 -9.67 -3.44 4.31
N PHE A 39 -9.77 -2.12 4.26
CA PHE A 39 -8.81 -1.23 3.61
C PHE A 39 -8.99 0.20 4.11
N TYR A 40 -8.07 1.06 3.73
CA TYR A 40 -8.02 2.48 4.00
C TYR A 40 -8.17 3.24 2.69
N ILE A 41 -9.00 4.28 2.70
CA ILE A 41 -9.02 5.30 1.65
C ILE A 41 -8.13 6.44 2.11
N LEU A 42 -7.00 6.67 1.44
CA LEU A 42 -6.09 7.76 1.80
C LEU A 42 -6.45 9.04 1.03
N TYR A 43 -6.39 10.16 1.73
CA TYR A 43 -6.64 11.49 1.17
C TYR A 43 -5.73 12.52 1.85
N PRO A 44 -5.41 13.65 1.19
CA PRO A 44 -4.47 14.63 1.73
C PRO A 44 -4.86 15.08 3.13
N ALA A 45 -3.89 15.14 4.04
CA ALA A 45 -4.14 15.52 5.42
C ALA A 45 -4.79 16.91 5.52
N VAL A 46 -5.60 17.11 6.56
CA VAL A 46 -6.29 18.40 6.84
C VAL A 46 -7.35 18.75 5.77
N THR A 47 -7.69 17.83 4.88
CA THR A 47 -8.83 17.96 3.96
C THR A 47 -10.03 17.14 4.47
N GLN A 48 -11.20 17.36 3.86
CA GLN A 48 -12.39 16.58 4.16
C GLN A 48 -12.85 15.88 2.89
N LEU A 49 -13.02 14.56 2.97
CA LEU A 49 -13.54 13.74 1.88
C LEU A 49 -15.06 13.52 2.08
N GLY A 50 -15.86 14.08 1.18
CA GLY A 50 -17.31 13.93 1.11
C GLY A 50 -17.77 12.84 0.13
N ASP A 51 -19.07 12.54 0.14
CA ASP A 51 -19.65 11.44 -0.66
C ASP A 51 -19.56 11.65 -2.18
N THR A 52 -19.46 12.91 -2.62
CA THR A 52 -19.28 13.26 -4.04
C THR A 52 -17.81 13.24 -4.47
N ASP A 53 -16.89 13.18 -3.51
CA ASP A 53 -15.48 13.32 -3.80
C ASP A 53 -14.88 12.00 -4.27
N LYS A 54 -13.98 12.12 -5.24
CA LYS A 54 -13.15 11.02 -5.71
C LYS A 54 -11.91 10.91 -4.82
N PHE A 55 -11.42 9.70 -4.70
CA PHE A 55 -10.15 9.39 -4.06
C PHE A 55 -9.28 8.60 -5.04
N GLU A 56 -7.98 8.66 -4.81
CA GLU A 56 -6.98 8.11 -5.74
C GLU A 56 -6.18 6.96 -5.12
N ILE A 57 -6.24 6.80 -3.79
CA ILE A 57 -5.37 5.88 -3.07
C ILE A 57 -6.18 4.96 -2.18
N LEU A 58 -6.01 3.66 -2.40
CA LEU A 58 -6.43 2.62 -1.47
C LEU A 58 -5.20 1.95 -0.87
N LEU A 59 -5.25 1.62 0.40
CA LEU A 59 -4.21 0.87 1.09
C LEU A 59 -4.83 -0.23 1.92
N THR A 60 -4.23 -1.42 1.93
CA THR A 60 -4.65 -2.49 2.84
C THR A 60 -3.44 -3.23 3.41
N ASP A 61 -3.51 -3.54 4.69
CA ASP A 61 -2.64 -4.48 5.40
C ASP A 61 -3.39 -5.78 5.76
N ASN A 62 -4.64 -5.94 5.29
CA ASN A 62 -5.46 -7.09 5.56
C ASN A 62 -5.04 -8.28 4.66
N PRO A 63 -4.63 -9.42 5.23
CA PRO A 63 -4.14 -10.57 4.46
C PRO A 63 -5.19 -11.24 3.56
N GLN A 64 -6.47 -10.94 3.75
CA GLN A 64 -7.56 -11.41 2.88
C GLN A 64 -7.59 -10.67 1.53
N PHE A 65 -6.96 -9.50 1.43
CA PHE A 65 -6.91 -8.72 0.20
C PHE A 65 -5.61 -9.00 -0.54
N GLN A 66 -5.72 -9.74 -1.63
CA GLN A 66 -4.60 -10.22 -2.43
C GLN A 66 -4.79 -9.81 -3.89
N THR A 67 -3.67 -9.76 -4.62
CA THR A 67 -3.67 -9.71 -6.09
C THR A 67 -4.31 -10.98 -6.67
N ALA A 68 -4.57 -10.99 -7.98
CA ALA A 68 -5.20 -12.12 -8.65
C ALA A 68 -4.37 -13.42 -8.53
N GLU A 69 -3.06 -13.28 -8.41
CA GLU A 69 -2.07 -14.34 -8.25
C GLU A 69 -1.86 -14.74 -6.78
N GLY A 70 -2.61 -14.17 -5.83
CA GLY A 70 -2.57 -14.51 -4.41
C GLY A 70 -1.50 -13.79 -3.58
N VAL A 71 -0.78 -12.83 -4.16
CA VAL A 71 0.23 -12.04 -3.44
C VAL A 71 -0.43 -10.89 -2.68
N GLY A 72 -0.15 -10.74 -1.38
CA GLY A 72 -0.75 -9.72 -0.52
C GLY A 72 -0.08 -9.62 0.86
N PRO A 73 -0.68 -8.86 1.81
CA PRO A 73 -0.12 -8.63 3.13
C PRO A 73 0.17 -9.93 3.90
N GLY A 74 1.32 -9.96 4.58
CA GLY A 74 1.82 -11.11 5.34
C GLY A 74 2.61 -12.13 4.52
N MET A 75 2.57 -12.09 3.18
CA MET A 75 3.38 -12.98 2.34
C MET A 75 4.87 -12.61 2.42
N ALA A 76 5.75 -13.61 2.58
CA ALA A 76 7.19 -13.40 2.56
C ALA A 76 7.65 -12.91 1.18
N LEU A 77 8.62 -11.97 1.12
CA LEU A 77 9.12 -11.47 -0.15
C LEU A 77 9.72 -12.58 -1.01
N GLN A 78 10.42 -13.55 -0.40
CA GLN A 78 10.95 -14.72 -1.11
C GLN A 78 9.84 -15.54 -1.78
N GLN A 79 8.65 -15.64 -1.17
CA GLN A 79 7.52 -16.33 -1.78
C GLN A 79 6.93 -15.51 -2.93
N ALA A 80 6.78 -14.20 -2.75
CA ALA A 80 6.31 -13.30 -3.81
C ALA A 80 7.26 -13.30 -5.03
N GLU A 81 8.57 -13.43 -4.82
CA GLU A 81 9.55 -13.57 -5.91
C GLU A 81 9.33 -14.83 -6.76
N THR A 82 8.77 -15.90 -6.19
CA THR A 82 8.42 -17.11 -6.98
C THR A 82 7.26 -16.90 -7.93
N ILE A 83 6.46 -15.85 -7.71
CA ILE A 83 5.25 -15.51 -8.48
C ILE A 83 5.53 -14.38 -9.47
N TYR A 84 6.15 -13.28 -8.99
CA TYR A 84 6.41 -12.08 -9.80
C TYR A 84 7.87 -11.87 -10.18
N GLY A 85 8.74 -12.85 -9.91
CA GLY A 85 10.17 -12.73 -10.16
C GLY A 85 10.88 -11.80 -9.18
N GLN A 86 12.17 -11.56 -9.44
CA GLN A 86 13.07 -10.87 -8.51
C GLN A 86 12.52 -9.53 -8.00
N ALA A 87 12.65 -9.31 -6.69
CA ALA A 87 12.26 -8.11 -6.00
C ALA A 87 13.41 -7.08 -5.99
N THR A 88 13.10 -5.84 -6.30
CA THR A 88 13.96 -4.69 -6.07
C THR A 88 13.27 -3.80 -5.03
N LEU A 89 13.93 -3.59 -3.90
CA LEU A 89 13.49 -2.68 -2.85
C LEU A 89 14.14 -1.32 -3.08
N SER A 90 13.38 -0.26 -2.80
CA SER A 90 13.91 1.09 -2.91
C SER A 90 13.25 2.05 -1.93
N TYR A 91 13.99 3.08 -1.53
CA TYR A 91 13.46 4.23 -0.80
C TYR A 91 14.11 5.53 -1.27
N HIS A 92 13.44 6.65 -1.01
CA HIS A 92 13.93 7.98 -1.36
C HIS A 92 13.89 8.90 -0.13
N THR A 93 15.03 9.50 0.24
CA THR A 93 15.15 10.27 1.49
C THR A 93 14.33 11.56 1.45
N ALA A 94 14.15 12.16 0.27
CA ALA A 94 13.27 13.32 0.10
C ALA A 94 11.76 13.00 0.20
N ASN A 95 11.36 11.72 0.20
CA ASN A 95 9.95 11.29 0.21
C ASN A 95 9.66 10.42 1.45
N GLU A 96 9.91 10.99 2.63
CA GLU A 96 9.73 10.36 3.95
C GLU A 96 10.53 9.06 4.17
N SER A 97 11.44 8.71 3.26
CA SER A 97 12.16 7.43 3.26
C SER A 97 11.22 6.22 3.30
N ARG A 98 10.06 6.29 2.64
CA ARG A 98 9.16 5.14 2.51
C ARG A 98 9.76 4.09 1.57
N GLU A 99 9.95 2.89 2.09
CA GLU A 99 10.43 1.76 1.30
C GLU A 99 9.29 1.07 0.53
N TYR A 100 9.57 0.73 -0.73
CA TYR A 100 8.69 0.00 -1.63
C TYR A 100 9.41 -1.19 -2.26
N VAL A 101 8.63 -2.17 -2.70
CA VAL A 101 9.09 -3.32 -3.50
C VAL A 101 8.51 -3.21 -4.89
N LYS A 102 9.37 -3.36 -5.90
CA LYS A 102 8.99 -3.58 -7.30
C LYS A 102 9.47 -4.97 -7.72
N PHE A 103 8.56 -5.77 -8.26
CA PHE A 103 8.90 -7.08 -8.80
C PHE A 103 9.18 -7.00 -10.31
N ALA A 104 9.98 -7.95 -10.82
CA ALA A 104 10.31 -8.03 -12.25
C ALA A 104 9.06 -8.14 -13.15
N GLN A 105 8.04 -8.86 -12.68
CA GLN A 105 6.74 -9.05 -13.33
C GLN A 105 5.66 -8.40 -12.46
N GLN A 106 5.73 -7.07 -12.32
CA GLN A 106 4.77 -6.30 -11.53
C GLN A 106 3.33 -6.53 -12.06
N PRO A 107 2.35 -6.85 -11.19
CA PRO A 107 0.99 -7.22 -11.64
C PRO A 107 0.24 -6.08 -12.33
N ALA A 108 0.48 -4.83 -11.90
CA ALA A 108 0.05 -3.62 -12.60
C ALA A 108 0.85 -2.41 -12.12
N ASP A 109 1.00 -1.40 -12.96
CA ASP A 109 1.73 -0.15 -12.64
C ASP A 109 1.13 0.61 -11.45
N ARG A 110 -0.18 0.42 -11.20
CA ARG A 110 -0.92 1.05 -10.10
C ARG A 110 -0.87 0.30 -8.78
N ILE A 111 -0.32 -0.92 -8.76
CA ILE A 111 -0.21 -1.73 -7.56
C ILE A 111 1.19 -1.54 -7.00
N HIS A 112 1.28 -1.10 -5.76
CA HIS A 112 2.52 -0.91 -5.03
C HIS A 112 2.54 -1.78 -3.78
N PHE A 113 3.71 -2.32 -3.46
CA PHE A 113 3.91 -3.13 -2.27
C PHE A 113 4.87 -2.41 -1.34
N ARG A 114 4.52 -2.37 -0.05
CA ARG A 114 5.46 -1.91 0.98
C ARG A 114 5.92 -3.10 1.79
N PRO A 115 7.23 -3.28 2.00
CA PRO A 115 7.73 -4.36 2.81
C PRO A 115 7.72 -4.00 4.30
N GLN A 116 7.91 -5.00 5.13
CA GLN A 116 8.30 -4.89 6.53
C GLN A 116 9.18 -6.07 6.91
N THR A 117 9.87 -5.94 8.03
CA THR A 117 10.48 -7.06 8.77
C THR A 117 9.77 -7.21 10.11
N GLN A 118 10.16 -8.20 10.91
CA GLN A 118 9.69 -8.32 12.29
C GLN A 118 10.11 -7.10 13.13
N ASP A 119 11.30 -6.55 12.86
CA ASP A 119 11.74 -5.27 13.41
C ASP A 119 11.18 -4.12 12.57
N LYS A 120 9.95 -3.71 12.90
CA LYS A 120 9.20 -2.65 12.20
C LYS A 120 9.92 -1.30 12.12
N ALA A 121 11.02 -1.09 12.85
CA ALA A 121 11.82 0.12 12.79
C ALA A 121 12.88 0.12 11.68
N GLN A 122 13.13 -1.04 11.04
CA GLN A 122 14.16 -1.20 10.02
C GLN A 122 13.56 -1.36 8.62
N PHE A 123 14.31 -0.91 7.62
CA PHE A 123 14.04 -1.30 6.23
C PHE A 123 14.20 -2.80 6.05
N ALA A 124 13.40 -3.37 5.16
CA ALA A 124 13.54 -4.74 4.72
C ALA A 124 14.74 -4.91 3.78
N GLY A 125 15.05 -3.89 2.97
CA GLY A 125 16.21 -3.89 2.09
C GLY A 125 17.52 -3.73 2.85
N ILE A 126 18.54 -4.46 2.40
CA ILE A 126 19.92 -4.33 2.83
C ILE A 126 20.62 -3.42 1.82
N TYR A 127 20.77 -2.14 2.19
CA TYR A 127 21.28 -1.11 1.29
C TYR A 127 22.79 -0.92 1.42
N PRO A 128 23.50 -0.68 0.30
CA PRO A 128 24.89 -0.26 0.33
C PRO A 128 25.09 1.05 1.10
N SER A 129 26.27 1.20 1.69
CA SER A 129 26.73 2.46 2.29
C SER A 129 27.76 3.15 1.37
N PRO A 130 27.78 4.49 1.28
CA PRO A 130 26.88 5.43 1.94
C PRO A 130 25.50 5.51 1.29
N ALA A 131 24.48 5.83 2.08
CA ALA A 131 23.15 6.10 1.56
C ALA A 131 23.16 7.32 0.63
N GLN A 132 22.42 7.22 -0.47
CA GLN A 132 22.18 8.28 -1.43
C GLN A 132 20.79 8.90 -1.22
N GLU A 133 20.40 9.84 -2.07
CA GLU A 133 19.04 10.39 -2.05
C GLU A 133 18.01 9.33 -2.46
N TYR A 134 18.31 8.58 -3.52
CA TYR A 134 17.58 7.39 -3.94
C TYR A 134 18.44 6.15 -3.71
N ASN A 135 17.90 5.14 -3.05
CA ASN A 135 18.60 3.90 -2.75
C ASN A 135 17.78 2.73 -3.25
N GLU A 136 18.44 1.76 -3.86
CA GLU A 136 17.83 0.52 -4.30
C GLU A 136 18.71 -0.69 -3.98
N THR A 137 18.08 -1.85 -3.80
CA THR A 137 18.76 -3.10 -3.51
C THR A 137 17.90 -4.29 -3.91
N GLN A 138 18.56 -5.41 -4.20
CA GLN A 138 17.91 -6.71 -4.39
C GLN A 138 18.17 -7.64 -3.19
N ALA A 139 18.99 -7.20 -2.23
CA ALA A 139 19.22 -7.91 -0.99
C ALA A 139 18.23 -7.42 0.06
N PHE A 140 17.55 -8.34 0.74
CA PHE A 140 16.60 -8.02 1.80
C PHE A 140 16.68 -9.02 2.95
N ALA A 141 16.17 -8.64 4.12
CA ALA A 141 16.17 -9.46 5.32
C ALA A 141 15.40 -10.79 5.08
N PRO A 142 15.88 -11.93 5.62
CA PRO A 142 15.22 -13.23 5.40
C PRO A 142 13.75 -13.29 5.89
N ASP A 143 13.38 -12.47 6.86
CA ASP A 143 12.03 -12.37 7.42
C ASP A 143 11.18 -11.27 6.75
N ALA A 144 11.68 -10.64 5.67
CA ALA A 144 10.96 -9.60 4.97
C ALA A 144 9.66 -10.14 4.37
N ALA A 145 8.57 -9.41 4.60
CA ALA A 145 7.24 -9.73 4.11
C ALA A 145 6.53 -8.48 3.57
N ILE A 146 5.50 -8.67 2.76
CA ILE A 146 4.62 -7.60 2.32
C ILE A 146 3.83 -7.10 3.53
N LYS A 147 3.98 -5.82 3.85
CA LYS A 147 3.21 -5.14 4.89
C LYS A 147 1.87 -4.67 4.36
N THR A 148 1.91 -3.92 3.26
CA THR A 148 0.73 -3.32 2.67
C THR A 148 0.73 -3.48 1.16
N VAL A 149 -0.47 -3.55 0.61
CA VAL A 149 -0.75 -3.35 -0.81
C VAL A 149 -1.41 -2.00 -0.95
N GLU A 150 -0.89 -1.19 -1.86
CA GLU A 150 -1.43 0.13 -2.20
C GLU A 150 -1.86 0.14 -3.66
N ILE A 151 -3.05 0.69 -3.91
CA ILE A 151 -3.54 0.97 -5.25
C ILE A 151 -3.52 2.49 -5.44
N LEU A 152 -2.63 2.97 -6.32
CA LEU A 152 -2.57 4.36 -6.70
C LEU A 152 -3.19 4.54 -8.09
N CYS A 153 -4.26 5.31 -8.14
CA CYS A 153 -5.02 5.55 -9.35
C CYS A 153 -5.21 7.07 -9.53
N PRO A 154 -4.23 7.76 -10.16
CA PRO A 154 -4.34 9.19 -10.43
C PRO A 154 -5.52 9.42 -11.37
N ALA A 155 -6.31 10.48 -11.16
CA ALA A 155 -7.58 10.73 -11.85
C ALA A 155 -7.54 10.64 -13.39
N GLN A 156 -6.38 10.78 -14.04
CA GLN A 156 -6.22 10.63 -15.49
C GLN A 156 -6.18 9.16 -15.98
N ASN A 157 -5.81 8.20 -15.13
CA ASN A 157 -5.53 6.81 -15.52
C ASN A 157 -6.53 5.77 -14.99
N CYS A 158 -7.48 6.15 -14.11
CA CYS A 158 -8.50 5.22 -13.59
C CYS A 158 -9.57 4.78 -14.60
N LEU A 159 -9.58 5.39 -15.78
CA LEU A 159 -10.61 5.18 -16.81
C LEU A 159 -10.10 4.37 -18.01
N LYS A 160 -8.89 3.81 -17.96
CA LYS A 160 -8.46 2.89 -19.02
C LYS A 160 -8.99 1.47 -18.70
N PRO A 161 -9.96 0.96 -19.48
CA PRO A 161 -10.42 -0.41 -19.37
C PRO A 161 -9.32 -1.42 -19.69
#